data_AF-A0A0Q7QCL5-F1
#
_entry.id   AF-A0A0Q7QCL5-F1
#
_cell.length_a   1.000
_cell.length_b   1.000
_cell.length_c   1.000
_cell.angle_alpha   90.00
_cell.angle_beta   90.00
_cell.angle_gamma   90.00
#
_symmetry.space_group_name_H-M   'P 1'
#
loop_
_entity.id
_entity.type
_entity.pdbx_description
1 polymer ?
#
loop_
_entity_poly.entity_id
_entity_poly.type
_entity_poly.pdbx_seq_one_letter_code
_entity_poly.pdbx_strand_id
1 'polypeptide(L)' 'MRRGTGVTVKEIAAFLNLSEGRVRVIINEHGIESTGSEWKAKLYDLRSVLRVTGARDRAARLN' A
#
# COMPACT_ATOMS: atom_id res chain seq x y z
N MET A 1 -13.82 -16.72 7.71
CA MET A 1 -13.07 -15.45 7.61
C MET A 1 -11.73 -15.73 6.96
N ARG A 2 -11.51 -15.30 5.72
CA ARG A 2 -10.23 -15.51 5.03
C ARG A 2 -9.17 -14.68 5.76
N ARG A 3 -8.07 -15.30 6.19
CA ARG A 3 -6.90 -14.63 6.77
C ARG A 3 -6.35 -13.63 5.74
N GLY A 4 -6.81 -12.39 5.80
CA GLY A 4 -6.17 -11.28 5.11
C GLY A 4 -4.90 -10.96 5.88
N THR A 5 -3.75 -11.31 5.33
CA THR A 5 -2.43 -10.92 5.86
C THR A 5 -2.30 -9.42 5.61
N GLY A 6 -2.84 -8.61 6.51
CA GLY A 6 -2.63 -7.17 6.48
C GLY A 6 -1.14 -6.87 6.60
N VAL A 7 -0.63 -6.02 5.71
CA VAL A 7 0.78 -5.63 5.67
C VAL A 7 0.97 -4.20 6.15
N THR A 8 2.10 -3.93 6.78
CA THR A 8 2.45 -2.58 7.22
C THR A 8 2.96 -1.72 6.05
N VAL A 9 2.95 -0.39 6.24
CA VAL A 9 3.57 0.56 5.29
C VAL A 9 5.02 0.19 5.01
N LYS A 10 5.77 -0.26 6.03
CA LYS A 10 7.17 -0.66 5.90
C LYS A 10 7.35 -1.88 4.99
N GLU A 11 6.49 -2.88 5.13
CA GLU A 11 6.52 -4.08 4.27
C GLU A 11 6.15 -3.74 2.83
N ILE A 12 5.13 -2.89 2.63
CA ILE A 12 4.74 -2.40 1.31
C ILE A 12 5.89 -1.61 0.67
N ALA A 13 6.53 -0.72 1.43
CA ALA A 13 7.66 0.08 0.98
C ALA A 13 8.82 -0.81 0.52
N ALA A 14 9.18 -1.83 1.32
CA ALA A 14 10.19 -2.81 0.95
C ALA A 14 9.81 -3.61 -0.31
N PHE A 15 8.55 -4.03 -0.42
CA PHE A 15 8.05 -4.80 -1.57
C PHE A 15 8.07 -3.99 -2.87
N LEU A 16 7.67 -2.72 -2.79
CA LEU A 16 7.61 -1.81 -3.94
C LEU A 16 8.94 -1.12 -4.24
N ASN A 17 9.96 -1.33 -3.40
CA ASN A 17 11.21 -0.57 -3.40
C ASN A 17 10.97 0.95 -3.40
N LEU A 18 10.02 1.41 -2.58
CA LEU A 18 9.63 2.81 -2.40
C LEU A 18 9.93 3.27 -0.97
N SER A 19 10.08 4.58 -0.77
CA SER A 19 10.11 5.14 0.58
C SER A 19 8.74 5.05 1.26
N GLU A 20 8.71 4.81 2.57
CA GLU A 20 7.47 4.75 3.36
C GLU A 20 6.60 6.02 3.21
N GLY A 21 7.24 7.20 3.09
CA GLY A 21 6.55 8.45 2.83
C GLY A 21 5.78 8.44 1.51
N ARG A 22 6.36 7.87 0.44
CA ARG A 22 5.69 7.75 -0.86
C ARG A 22 4.51 6.79 -0.79
N VAL A 23 4.66 5.68 -0.06
CA VAL A 23 3.56 4.73 0.18
C VAL A 23 2.42 5.39 0.96
N ARG A 24 2.71 6.19 2.00
CA ARG A 24 1.68 6.96 2.74
C ARG A 24 0.94 7.94 1.85
N VAL A 25 1.65 8.64 0.95
CA VAL A 25 1.02 9.53 -0.02
C VAL A 25 0.07 8.73 -0.91
N ILE A 26 0.50 7.61 -1.48
CA ILE A 26 -0.37 6.75 -2.33
C ILE A 26 -1.61 6.29 -1.55
N ILE A 27 -1.44 5.83 -0.31
CA ILE A 27 -2.54 5.40 0.55
C ILE A 27 -3.54 6.55 0.78
N ASN A 28 -3.05 7.75 1.09
CA ASN A 28 -3.90 8.91 1.33
C ASN A 28 -4.57 9.43 0.04
N GLU A 29 -3.84 9.54 -1.07
CA GLU A 29 -4.36 9.98 -2.38
C GLU A 29 -5.51 9.09 -2.87
N HIS A 30 -5.41 7.78 -2.59
CA HIS A 30 -6.40 6.79 -3.05
C HIS A 30 -7.38 6.33 -1.96
N GLY A 31 -7.31 6.93 -0.75
CA GLY A 31 -8.20 6.59 0.35
C GLY A 31 -8.18 5.11 0.76
N ILE A 32 -7.00 4.47 0.76
CA ILE A 32 -6.90 3.05 1.08
C ILE A 32 -7.13 2.85 2.58
N GLU A 33 -8.21 2.16 2.92
CA GLU A 33 -8.55 1.89 4.32
C GLU A 33 -7.51 0.97 4.99
N SER A 34 -7.11 1.35 6.19
CA SER A 34 -6.30 0.50 7.05
C SER A 34 -7.20 -0.36 7.94
N THR A 35 -6.87 -1.63 8.05
CA THR A 35 -7.39 -2.49 9.11
C THR A 35 -6.42 -2.44 10.30
N GLY A 36 -6.81 -1.73 11.34
CA GLY A 36 -6.00 -1.55 12.55
C GLY A 36 -6.57 -0.43 13.43
N SER A 37 -6.44 -0.55 14.75
CA SER A 37 -6.82 0.53 15.68
C SER A 37 -5.72 1.58 15.76
N GLU A 38 -6.05 2.79 16.22
CA GLU A 38 -5.10 3.89 16.43
C GLU A 38 -3.90 3.51 17.32
N TRP A 39 -4.14 2.59 18.26
CA TRP A 39 -3.16 2.04 19.21
C TRP A 39 -2.38 0.82 18.69
N LYS A 40 -2.68 0.34 17.48
CA LYS A 40 -2.01 -0.80 16.84
C LYS A 40 -1.45 -0.37 15.48
N ALA A 41 -0.50 -1.15 14.97
CA ALA A 41 0.04 -0.90 13.64
C ALA A 41 -1.11 -0.90 12.60
N LYS A 42 -1.18 0.15 11.79
CA LYS A 42 -2.10 0.21 10.65
C LYS A 42 -1.67 -0.84 9.62
N LEU A 43 -2.53 -1.80 9.36
CA LEU A 43 -2.32 -2.80 8.32
C LEU A 43 -3.15 -2.45 7.09
N TYR A 44 -2.63 -2.75 5.92
CA TYR A 44 -3.27 -2.47 4.65
C TYR A 44 -3.33 -3.75 3.82
N ASP A 45 -4.32 -3.83 2.94
CA ASP A 45 -4.38 -4.91 1.96
C ASP A 45 -3.37 -4.61 0.84
N LEU A 46 -2.37 -5.49 0.67
CA LEU A 46 -1.33 -5.32 -0.33
C LEU A 46 -1.92 -5.23 -1.75
N ARG A 47 -2.97 -5.99 -2.07
CA ARG A 47 -3.55 -5.99 -3.42
C ARG A 47 -4.21 -4.67 -3.74
N SER A 48 -4.88 -4.04 -2.78
CA SER A 48 -5.44 -2.69 -2.94
C SER A 48 -4.37 -1.67 -3.27
N VAL A 49 -3.23 -1.71 -2.56
CA VAL A 49 -2.10 -0.82 -2.85
C VAL A 49 -1.50 -1.13 -4.22
N LEU A 50 -1.24 -2.40 -4.54
CA LEU A 50 -0.70 -2.79 -5.85
C LEU A 50 -1.60 -2.40 -7.02
N ARG A 51 -2.93 -2.41 -6.84
CA ARG A 51 -3.88 -1.99 -7.88
C ARG A 51 -3.67 -0.53 -8.29
N VAL A 52 -3.42 0.35 -7.31
CA VAL A 52 -3.22 1.78 -7.59
C VAL A 52 -1.78 2.08 -8.01
N THR A 53 -0.79 1.37 -7.47
CA THR A 53 0.62 1.57 -7.84
C THR A 53 0.93 0.98 -9.21
N GLY A 54 0.42 -0.20 -9.53
CA GLY A 54 0.65 -0.88 -10.81
C GLY A 54 0.06 -0.15 -12.02
N ALA A 55 -0.99 0.67 -11.83
CA ALA A 55 -1.52 1.54 -12.87
C ALA A 55 -0.52 2.64 -13.27
N ARG A 56 0.25 3.17 -12.32
CA ARG A 56 1.31 4.17 -12.57
C ARG A 56 2.58 3.54 -13.15
N ASP A 57 2.98 2.34 -12.71
CA ASP A 57 4.19 1.66 -13.21
C ASP A 57 4.03 1.15 -14.65
N ARG A 58 2.84 0.66 -15.03
CA ARG A 58 2.53 0.32 -16.44
C ARG A 58 2.61 1.54 -17.36
N ALA A 59 2.19 2.70 -16.89
CA ALA A 59 2.27 3.94 -17.67
C ALA A 59 3.72 4.47 -17.77
N ALA A 60 4.55 4.27 -16.75
CA ALA A 60 5.94 4.67 -16.75
C ALA A 60 6.87 3.76 -17.59
N ARG A 61 6.51 2.47 -17.76
CA ARG A 61 7.27 1.52 -18.60
C ARG A 61 6.92 1.55 -20.10
N LEU A 62 5.91 2.33 -20.49
CA LEU A 62 5.44 2.46 -21.88
C LEU A 62 5.83 3.81 -22.52
N ASN A 63 6.63 4.64 -21.84
CA ASN A 63 7.31 5.80 -22.43
C ASN A 63 8.81 5.54 -22.53
#